data_AF-A0A538NG50-F1
#
_entry.id   AF-A0A538NG50-F1
#
_cell.length_a   1.000
_cell.length_b   1.000
_cell.length_c   1.000
_cell.angle_alpha   90.00
_cell.angle_beta   90.00
_cell.angle_gamma   90.00
#
_symmetry.space_group_name_H-M   'P 1'
#
loop_
_entity.id
_entity.type
_entity.pdbx_description
1 polymer ?
#
loop_
_entity_poly.entity_id
_entity_poly.type
_entity_poly.pdbx_seq_one_letter_code
_entity_poly.pdbx_strand_id
1 'polypeptide(L)'
;MHTITNNYRDAHILNLGSGGERGPYLVTQTGVSPKDPLPKERMFVLRPDGRWVDFNAYASQGKPEAMDEIVFSTTTQIMETFGKLFGQPQVLDLPVDEAGLNDWIERQKSGNPLEAAKAWATEYQERHRKRRRT
;
A
#
# COMPACT_ATOMS: atom_id res chain seq x y z
N MET A 1 -2.82 -4.14 19.42
CA MET A 1 -2.16 -3.24 18.46
C MET A 1 -0.66 -3.48 18.54
N HIS A 2 -0.01 -3.71 17.41
CA HIS A 2 1.44 -3.91 17.34
C HIS A 2 2.05 -2.81 16.45
N THR A 3 3.27 -2.40 16.77
CA THR A 3 4.03 -1.51 15.88
C THR A 3 4.37 -2.28 14.60
N ILE A 4 4.34 -1.60 13.46
CA ILE A 4 4.81 -2.18 12.21
C ILE A 4 6.27 -2.66 12.34
N THR A 5 6.67 -3.62 11.50
CA THR A 5 8.00 -4.23 11.53
C THR A 5 8.58 -4.33 10.12
N ASN A 6 9.90 -4.49 10.02
CA ASN A 6 10.57 -4.79 8.74
C ASN A 6 10.68 -6.30 8.48
N ASN A 7 9.92 -7.13 9.21
CA ASN A 7 9.92 -8.57 9.03
C ASN A 7 8.90 -8.95 7.95
N TYR A 8 9.37 -9.60 6.89
CA TYR A 8 8.53 -9.98 5.75
C TYR A 8 7.33 -10.87 6.15
N ARG A 9 7.44 -11.64 7.25
CA ARG A 9 6.37 -12.53 7.74
C ARG A 9 5.18 -11.78 8.32
N ASP A 10 5.42 -10.55 8.75
CA ASP A 10 4.40 -9.72 9.35
C ASP A 10 3.68 -8.87 8.28
N ALA A 11 4.11 -8.96 7.01
CA ALA A 11 3.54 -8.22 5.88
C ALA A 11 2.65 -9.10 5.00
N HIS A 12 1.65 -8.48 4.38
CA HIS A 12 0.81 -9.09 3.37
C HIS A 12 1.28 -8.67 1.97
N ILE A 13 1.44 -9.65 1.08
CA ILE A 13 1.76 -9.42 -0.33
C ILE A 13 0.50 -9.67 -1.15
N LEU A 14 -0.05 -8.61 -1.74
CA LEU A 14 -1.22 -8.66 -2.60
C LEU A 14 -0.77 -8.71 -4.06
N ASN A 15 -1.18 -9.75 -4.79
CA ASN A 15 -0.96 -9.81 -6.24
C ASN A 15 -2.01 -8.96 -6.94
N LEU A 16 -1.54 -7.94 -7.67
CA LEU A 16 -2.34 -7.03 -8.48
C LEU A 16 -2.38 -7.47 -9.96
N GLY A 17 -1.79 -8.62 -10.31
CA GLY A 17 -1.91 -9.20 -11.66
C GLY A 17 -3.31 -9.76 -11.94
N SER A 18 -3.70 -9.78 -13.22
CA SER A 18 -5.00 -10.30 -13.66
C SER A 18 -4.91 -11.74 -14.16
N GLY A 19 -5.96 -12.55 -14.01
CA GLY A 19 -6.09 -13.83 -14.72
C GLY A 19 -4.94 -14.84 -14.55
N GLY A 20 -4.28 -14.86 -13.39
CA GLY A 20 -3.14 -15.74 -13.11
C GLY A 20 -1.77 -15.13 -13.41
N GLU A 21 -1.71 -13.86 -13.87
CA GLU A 21 -0.47 -13.11 -14.00
C GLU A 21 0.23 -12.97 -12.63
N ARG A 22 1.57 -13.04 -12.66
CA ARG A 22 2.42 -12.75 -11.51
C ARG A 22 2.80 -11.26 -11.54
N GLY A 23 2.22 -10.50 -10.62
CA GLY A 23 2.53 -9.09 -10.43
C GLY A 23 1.74 -8.14 -11.32
N PRO A 24 1.83 -6.82 -11.05
CA PRO A 24 2.62 -6.22 -9.97
C PRO A 24 2.02 -6.52 -8.58
N TYR A 25 2.75 -6.21 -7.52
CA TYR A 25 2.42 -6.57 -6.15
C TYR A 25 2.36 -5.32 -5.26
N LEU A 26 1.43 -5.32 -4.30
CA LEU A 26 1.39 -4.36 -3.20
C LEU A 26 1.78 -5.06 -1.91
N VAL A 27 2.63 -4.43 -1.11
CA VAL A 27 3.05 -4.95 0.20
C VAL A 27 2.42 -4.08 1.27
N THR A 28 1.64 -4.69 2.17
CA THR A 28 0.90 -3.99 3.21
C THR A 28 1.16 -4.56 4.60
N GLN A 29 0.95 -3.76 5.64
CA GLN A 29 0.94 -4.21 7.03
C GLN A 29 -0.01 -3.32 7.84
N THR A 30 -0.85 -3.93 8.67
CA THR A 30 -1.72 -3.18 9.61
C THR A 30 -1.02 -3.10 10.95
N GLY A 31 -0.89 -1.89 11.51
CA GLY A 31 -0.23 -1.69 12.79
C GLY A 31 -0.19 -0.24 13.19
N VAL A 32 0.73 0.10 14.10
CA VAL A 32 0.96 1.46 14.58
C VAL A 32 2.32 1.95 14.06
N SER A 33 2.39 3.22 13.67
CA SER A 33 3.67 3.85 13.33
C SER A 33 4.58 3.93 14.56
N PRO A 34 5.89 3.61 14.43
CA PRO A 34 6.84 3.66 15.55
C PRO A 34 7.08 5.07 16.09
N LYS A 35 6.65 6.12 15.36
CA LYS A 35 6.86 7.53 15.71
C LYS A 35 5.58 8.23 16.17
N ASP A 36 4.44 7.55 16.16
CA ASP A 36 3.17 8.20 16.51
C ASP A 36 3.11 8.48 18.01
N PRO A 37 2.86 9.74 18.43
CA PRO A 37 2.75 10.10 19.85
C PRO A 37 1.51 9.47 20.50
N LEU A 38 0.48 9.18 19.69
CA LEU A 38 -0.73 8.48 20.10
C LEU A 38 -0.91 7.23 19.22
N PRO A 39 -0.87 6.02 19.80
CA PRO A 39 -1.05 4.80 19.04
C PRO A 39 -2.40 4.78 18.32
N LYS A 40 -2.37 4.85 16.99
CA LYS A 40 -3.52 4.66 16.12
C LYS A 40 -3.19 3.58 15.11
N GLU A 41 -4.02 2.54 15.05
CA GLU A 41 -3.83 1.46 14.09
C GLU A 41 -4.26 1.96 12.70
N ARG A 42 -3.38 1.77 11.73
CA ARG A 42 -3.56 2.14 10.33
C ARG A 42 -2.98 1.04 9.44
N MET A 43 -3.33 1.08 8.16
CA MET A 43 -2.68 0.25 7.16
C MET A 43 -1.51 1.03 6.57
N PHE A 44 -0.34 0.39 6.53
CA PHE A 44 0.86 0.91 5.89
C PHE A 44 1.15 0.14 4.61
N VAL A 45 1.68 0.85 3.61
CA VAL A 45 2.22 0.28 2.37
C VAL A 45 3.72 0.47 2.32
N LEU A 46 4.44 -0.56 1.88
CA LEU A 46 5.88 -0.49 1.65
C LEU A 46 6.14 0.04 0.23
N ARG A 47 6.99 1.06 0.13
CA ARG A 47 7.51 1.56 -1.16
C ARG A 47 8.69 0.71 -1.64
N PRO A 48 8.96 0.61 -2.95
CA PRO A 48 10.19 0.02 -3.49
C PRO A 48 11.48 0.69 -3.02
N ASP A 49 11.41 1.91 -2.50
CA ASP A 49 12.55 2.60 -1.87
C ASP A 49 12.82 2.17 -0.41
N GLY A 50 11.98 1.28 0.15
CA GLY A 50 12.14 0.72 1.49
C GLY A 50 11.46 1.49 2.62
N ARG A 51 10.71 2.55 2.32
CA ARG A 51 9.96 3.30 3.35
C ARG A 51 8.51 2.85 3.42
N TRP A 52 7.97 2.81 4.63
CA TRP A 52 6.55 2.60 4.89
C TRP A 52 5.79 3.92 4.81
N VAL A 53 4.55 3.89 4.34
CA VAL A 53 3.67 5.07 4.26
C VAL A 53 2.28 4.68 4.69
N ASP A 54 1.56 5.57 5.36
CA ASP A 54 0.13 5.41 5.60
C ASP A 54 -0.62 5.25 4.26
N PHE A 55 -1.38 4.17 4.12
CA PHE A 55 -2.17 3.93 2.91
C PHE A 55 -3.19 5.06 2.65
N ASN A 56 -3.73 5.68 3.70
CA ASN A 56 -4.67 6.78 3.56
C ASN A 56 -4.05 8.01 2.90
N ALA A 57 -2.73 8.22 3.04
CA ALA A 57 -2.04 9.31 2.36
C ALA A 57 -2.02 9.11 0.83
N TYR A 58 -2.06 7.87 0.37
CA TYR A 58 -2.19 7.53 -1.05
C TYR A 58 -3.65 7.54 -1.51
N ALA A 59 -4.55 6.90 -0.75
CA ALA A 59 -5.97 6.88 -1.05
C ALA A 59 -6.57 8.30 -1.18
N SER A 60 -6.15 9.21 -0.30
CA SER A 60 -6.63 10.60 -0.28
C SER A 60 -6.15 11.46 -1.44
N GLN A 61 -5.04 11.14 -2.10
CA GLN A 61 -4.52 11.97 -3.17
C GLN A 61 -5.41 11.99 -4.42
N GLY A 62 -6.32 11.01 -4.57
CA GLY A 62 -7.20 10.91 -5.73
C GLY A 62 -6.47 10.77 -7.07
N LYS A 63 -5.15 10.54 -7.05
CA LYS A 63 -4.27 10.42 -8.21
C LYS A 63 -3.83 8.98 -8.37
N PRO A 64 -4.38 8.25 -9.36
CA PRO A 64 -4.03 6.86 -9.58
C PRO A 64 -2.54 6.64 -9.93
N GLU A 65 -1.83 7.67 -10.38
CA GLU A 65 -0.40 7.64 -10.73
C GLU A 65 0.52 7.63 -9.50
N ALA A 66 0.11 8.23 -8.38
CA ALA A 66 0.89 8.19 -7.13
C ALA A 66 1.11 6.75 -6.64
N MET A 67 0.31 5.82 -7.15
CA MET A 67 0.36 4.41 -6.81
C MET A 67 1.40 3.63 -7.59
N ASP A 68 1.84 4.12 -8.75
CA ASP A 68 2.94 3.49 -9.47
C ASP A 68 4.23 3.58 -8.64
N GLU A 69 4.29 4.48 -7.65
CA GLU A 69 5.39 4.60 -6.69
C GLU A 69 5.43 3.50 -5.62
N ILE A 70 4.33 2.77 -5.40
CA ILE A 70 4.22 1.79 -4.29
C ILE A 70 4.09 0.34 -4.73
N VAL A 71 4.07 0.09 -6.04
CA VAL A 71 3.94 -1.26 -6.58
C VAL A 71 5.30 -1.89 -6.87
N PHE A 72 5.41 -3.17 -6.57
CA PHE A 72 6.57 -3.99 -6.92
C PHE A 72 6.27 -4.76 -8.18
N SER A 73 7.16 -4.73 -9.17
CA SER A 73 6.93 -5.47 -10.41
C SER A 73 7.05 -6.99 -10.21
N THR A 74 7.87 -7.44 -9.25
CA THR A 74 8.15 -8.87 -9.01
C THR A 74 8.27 -9.18 -7.53
N THR A 75 8.08 -10.46 -7.16
CA THR A 75 8.38 -10.95 -5.81
C THR A 75 9.87 -10.86 -5.48
N THR A 76 10.76 -11.00 -6.47
CA THR A 76 12.21 -10.81 -6.28
C THR A 76 12.51 -9.41 -5.75
N GLN A 77 11.91 -8.38 -6.35
CA GLN A 77 12.08 -7.00 -5.90
C GLN A 77 11.59 -6.79 -4.45
N ILE A 78 10.50 -7.46 -4.07
CA ILE A 78 10.00 -7.44 -2.68
C ILE A 78 11.04 -8.03 -1.74
N MET A 79 11.57 -9.23 -2.06
CA MET A 79 12.55 -9.90 -1.23
C MET A 79 13.86 -9.12 -1.12
N GLU A 80 14.34 -8.53 -2.21
CA GLU A 80 15.51 -7.65 -2.22
C GLU A 80 15.30 -6.39 -1.37
N THR A 81 14.07 -5.86 -1.36
CA THR A 81 13.73 -4.69 -0.55
C THR A 81 13.76 -5.07 0.93
N PHE A 82 13.05 -6.13 1.34
CA PHE A 82 13.11 -6.64 2.72
C PHE A 82 14.52 -7.01 3.17
N GLY A 83 15.34 -7.57 2.27
CA GLY A 83 16.74 -7.88 2.55
C GLY A 83 17.62 -6.66 2.87
N LYS A 84 17.15 -5.44 2.57
CA LYS A 84 17.81 -4.17 2.89
C LYS A 84 17.18 -3.44 4.09
N LEU A 85 16.02 -3.90 4.57
CA LEU A 85 15.31 -3.28 5.69
C LEU A 85 15.87 -3.80 7.02
N PHE A 86 16.85 -3.08 7.57
CA PHE A 86 17.42 -3.37 8.88
C PHE A 86 16.90 -2.42 9.95
N GLY A 87 16.75 -2.93 11.18
CA GLY A 87 16.32 -2.12 12.33
C GLY A 87 14.85 -1.73 12.28
N GLN A 88 14.53 -0.59 12.91
CA GLN A 88 13.14 -0.11 13.00
C GLN A 88 12.60 0.37 11.64
N PRO A 89 11.30 0.15 11.36
CA PRO A 89 10.66 0.66 10.15
C PRO A 89 10.76 2.16 10.03
N GLN A 90 11.13 2.62 8.84
CA GLN A 90 11.10 4.03 8.49
C GLN A 90 9.74 4.37 7.89
N VAL A 91 8.94 5.13 8.63
CA VAL A 91 7.70 5.70 8.12
C VAL A 91 7.98 7.06 7.50
N LEU A 92 7.63 7.21 6.22
CA LEU A 92 7.57 8.49 5.55
C LEU A 92 6.18 9.10 5.82
N ASP A 93 6.21 10.25 6.48
CA ASP A 93 5.00 10.99 6.82
C ASP A 93 4.55 11.80 5.60
N LEU A 94 3.45 11.36 4.98
CA LEU A 94 2.81 12.06 3.87
C LEU A 94 1.48 12.63 4.35
N PRO A 95 1.10 13.84 3.90
CA PRO A 95 -0.17 14.43 4.29
C PRO A 95 -1.32 13.54 3.83
N VAL A 96 -2.30 13.37 4.73
CA VAL A 96 -3.58 12.76 4.42
C VAL A 96 -4.56 13.90 4.15
N ASP A 97 -5.08 13.98 2.92
CA ASP A 97 -6.16 14.91 2.61
C ASP A 97 -7.48 14.31 3.08
N GLU A 98 -8.07 14.90 4.13
CA GLU A 98 -9.32 14.38 4.72
C GLU A 98 -10.49 14.40 3.73
N ALA A 99 -10.56 15.42 2.84
CA ALA A 99 -11.61 15.51 1.84
C ALA A 99 -11.46 14.39 0.81
N GLY A 100 -10.27 14.23 0.23
CA GLY A 100 -9.98 13.15 -0.70
C GLY A 100 -10.12 11.75 -0.08
N LEU A 101 -9.80 11.59 1.21
CA LEU A 101 -10.02 10.33 1.93
C LEU A 101 -11.51 10.02 2.08
N ASN A 102 -12.33 10.99 2.47
CA ASN A 102 -13.78 10.80 2.60
C ASN A 102 -14.41 10.45 1.25
N ASP A 103 -14.06 11.18 0.19
CA ASP A 103 -14.51 10.88 -1.17
C ASP A 103 -14.16 9.46 -1.61
N TRP A 104 -12.98 8.98 -1.23
CA TRP A 104 -12.53 7.64 -1.54
C TRP A 104 -13.26 6.59 -0.68
N ILE A 105 -13.47 6.83 0.62
CA ILE A 105 -14.24 5.95 1.52
C ILE A 105 -15.67 5.77 1.02
N GLU A 106 -16.34 6.85 0.61
CA GLU A 106 -17.71 6.81 0.06
C GLU A 106 -17.82 5.91 -1.17
N ARG A 107 -16.76 5.83 -1.99
CA ARG A 107 -16.71 4.93 -3.16
C ARG A 107 -16.57 3.46 -2.77
N GLN A 108 -15.81 3.15 -1.71
CA GLN A 108 -15.39 1.77 -1.40
C GLN A 108 -16.38 0.98 -0.53
N LYS A 109 -17.38 1.63 0.10
CA LYS A 109 -18.50 1.06 0.90
C LYS A 109 -18.12 0.12 2.07
N SER A 110 -16.88 -0.33 2.18
CA SER A 110 -16.37 -1.25 3.19
C SER A 110 -15.30 -0.55 4.03
N GLY A 111 -15.57 -0.31 5.30
CA GLY A 111 -14.63 0.36 6.21
C GLY A 111 -13.39 -0.48 6.57
N ASN A 112 -13.10 -1.57 5.84
CA ASN A 112 -11.99 -2.47 6.09
C ASN A 112 -10.77 -2.08 5.23
N PRO A 113 -9.64 -1.66 5.81
CA PRO A 113 -8.46 -1.24 5.06
C PRO A 113 -7.93 -2.27 4.06
N LEU A 114 -8.06 -3.58 4.35
CA LEU A 114 -7.62 -4.63 3.43
C LEU A 114 -8.57 -4.79 2.24
N GLU A 115 -9.87 -4.66 2.47
CA GLU A 115 -10.85 -4.66 1.37
C GLU A 115 -10.65 -3.42 0.51
N ALA A 116 -10.32 -2.30 1.13
CA ALA A 116 -10.05 -1.06 0.44
C ALA A 116 -8.76 -1.13 -0.41
N ALA A 117 -7.68 -1.77 0.10
CA ALA A 117 -6.49 -2.07 -0.69
C ALA A 117 -6.77 -3.06 -1.83
N LYS A 118 -7.66 -4.04 -1.64
CA LYS A 118 -8.08 -4.99 -2.69
C LYS A 118 -8.94 -4.33 -3.77
N ALA A 119 -9.90 -3.51 -3.38
CA ALA A 119 -10.75 -2.80 -4.33
C ALA A 119 -9.92 -1.78 -5.13
N TRP A 120 -8.98 -1.11 -4.46
CA TRP A 120 -7.95 -0.32 -5.13
C TRP A 120 -7.12 -1.14 -6.14
N ALA A 121 -6.70 -2.36 -5.78
CA ALA A 121 -5.99 -3.26 -6.70
C ALA A 121 -6.80 -3.60 -7.95
N THR A 122 -8.12 -3.78 -7.81
CA THR A 122 -9.02 -4.01 -8.94
C THR A 122 -9.07 -2.80 -9.88
N GLU A 123 -9.20 -1.59 -9.35
CA GLU A 123 -9.19 -0.36 -10.17
C GLU A 123 -7.85 -0.18 -10.90
N TYR A 124 -6.73 -0.51 -10.25
CA TYR A 124 -5.41 -0.52 -10.87
C TYR A 124 -5.35 -1.43 -12.11
N GLN A 125 -5.84 -2.67 -11.98
CA GLN A 125 -5.87 -3.65 -13.08
C GLN A 125 -6.66 -3.13 -14.28
N GLU A 126 -7.84 -2.56 -14.05
CA GLU A 126 -8.69 -2.07 -15.13
C GLU A 126 -8.04 -0.96 -15.94
N ARG A 127 -7.39 0.01 -15.28
CA ARG A 127 -6.68 1.10 -15.95
C ARG A 127 -5.52 0.60 -16.81
N HIS A 128 -4.70 -0.30 -16.26
CA HIS A 128 -3.56 -0.85 -17.00
C HIS A 128 -3.99 -1.76 -18.15
N ARG A 129 -5.12 -2.47 -18.02
CA ARG A 129 -5.70 -3.23 -19.13
C ARG A 129 -6.15 -2.33 -20.28
N LYS A 130 -6.75 -1.17 -19.98
CA LYS A 130 -7.14 -0.18 -21.00
C LYS A 130 -5.92 0.40 -21.72
N ARG A 131 -4.86 0.78 -20.98
CA ARG A 131 -3.61 1.31 -21.53
C ARG A 131 -2.88 0.32 -22.46
N ARG A 132 -2.94 -0.98 -22.20
CA ARG A 132 -2.32 -2.02 -23.06
C ARG A 132 -3.07 -2.29 -24.38
N ARG A 133 -4.30 -1.79 -24.54
CA ARG A 133 -5.17 -2.05 -25.70
C ARG A 133 -5.19 -0.90 -26.72
N THR A 134 -4.69 0.26 -26.33
CA THR A 134 -4.45 1.45 -27.15
C THR A 134 -3.00 1.49 -27.61
#